data_AF-A0A9D5TM03-F1
#
_entry.id   AF-A0A9D5TM03-F1
#
_cell.length_a   1.000
_cell.length_b   1.000
_cell.length_c   1.000
_cell.angle_alpha   90.00
_cell.angle_beta   90.00
_cell.angle_gamma   90.00
#
_symmetry.space_group_name_H-M   'P 1'
#
loop_
_entity.id
_entity.type
_entity.pdbx_description
1 polymer ?
#
loop_
_entity_poly.entity_id
_entity_poly.type
_entity_poly.pdbx_seq_one_letter_code
_entity_poly.pdbx_strand_id
1 'polypeptide(L)'
;MKILFVGFKGKNNTSAQLATQLGGHTLLLTNSCLRLEKDILSVTESYDSIIMFGVDNSLNATLRIEKCAELYGIAVSSDYDVAQLSKIMDGYGIANSISNVPTQYLCNAAYYHMLCINKNVVFIHIPSIKGMNDTFMGRLQKLFRKLSQDA
;
A
#
# COMPACT_ATOMS: atom_id res chain seq x y z
N MET A 1 13.80 -10.27 5.37
CA MET A 1 12.38 -10.06 5.08
C MET A 1 12.24 -9.52 3.67
N LYS A 2 11.73 -10.33 2.76
CA LYS A 2 11.50 -9.99 1.37
C LYS A 2 10.16 -9.28 1.23
N ILE A 3 10.21 -7.98 0.97
CA ILE A 3 9.02 -7.12 0.83
C ILE A 3 8.74 -6.84 -0.65
N LEU A 4 7.48 -7.00 -1.08
CA LEU A 4 6.99 -6.47 -2.35
C LEU A 4 6.32 -5.12 -2.14
N PHE A 5 6.80 -4.08 -2.81
CA PHE A 5 6.13 -2.78 -2.87
C PHE A 5 5.21 -2.71 -4.08
N VAL A 6 3.97 -2.29 -3.86
CA VAL A 6 2.95 -2.26 -4.91
C VAL A 6 2.37 -0.86 -5.04
N GLY A 7 2.30 -0.37 -6.28
CA GLY A 7 1.63 0.90 -6.60
C GLY A 7 0.73 0.75 -7.83
N PHE A 8 0.10 1.83 -8.27
CA PHE A 8 -0.76 1.85 -9.45
C PHE A 8 -0.13 2.66 -10.58
N LYS A 9 -0.11 2.09 -11.79
CA LYS A 9 0.41 2.75 -13.01
C LYS A 9 -0.24 4.12 -13.22
N GLY A 10 0.57 5.08 -13.67
CA GLY A 10 0.13 6.42 -14.08
C GLY A 10 1.23 7.46 -13.90
N LYS A 11 1.39 8.38 -14.87
CA LYS A 11 2.47 9.38 -14.90
C LYS A 11 2.58 10.20 -13.61
N ASN A 12 1.43 10.55 -13.04
CA ASN A 12 1.31 11.41 -11.87
C ASN A 12 0.77 10.65 -10.65
N ASN A 13 0.87 9.32 -10.66
CA ASN A 13 0.38 8.51 -9.55
C ASN A 13 1.46 8.43 -8.46
N THR A 14 1.21 9.08 -7.31
CA THR A 14 2.15 9.10 -6.19
C THR A 14 2.44 7.71 -5.65
N SER A 15 1.51 6.75 -5.78
CA SER A 15 1.75 5.36 -5.35
C SER A 15 2.82 4.67 -6.20
N ALA A 16 2.80 4.86 -7.53
CA ALA A 16 3.84 4.34 -8.41
C ALA A 16 5.18 5.02 -8.18
N GLN A 17 5.17 6.34 -7.98
CA GLN A 17 6.38 7.11 -7.69
C GLN A 17 7.04 6.59 -6.40
N LEU A 18 6.29 6.49 -5.31
CA LEU A 18 6.80 5.99 -4.03
C LEU A 18 7.32 4.56 -4.18
N ALA A 19 6.51 3.62 -4.67
CA ALA A 19 6.91 2.21 -4.78
C ALA A 19 8.22 2.03 -5.56
N THR A 20 8.33 2.69 -6.71
CA THR A 20 9.53 2.62 -7.58
C THR A 20 10.77 3.22 -6.91
N GLN A 21 10.60 4.31 -6.15
CA GLN A 21 11.71 4.99 -5.48
C GLN A 21 12.27 4.25 -4.26
N LEU A 22 11.59 3.22 -3.76
CA LEU A 22 12.07 2.44 -2.62
C LEU A 22 13.24 1.51 -2.98
N GLY A 23 13.45 1.21 -4.27
CA GLY A 23 14.65 0.49 -4.74
C GLY A 23 14.65 -1.01 -4.46
N GLY A 24 13.48 -1.63 -4.28
CA GLY A 24 13.30 -3.06 -4.03
C GLY A 24 12.34 -3.73 -5.01
N HIS A 25 11.86 -4.93 -4.66
CA HIS A 25 10.88 -5.66 -5.46
C HIS A 25 9.61 -4.80 -5.60
N THR A 26 9.22 -4.53 -6.85
CA THR A 26 8.15 -3.58 -7.15
C THR A 26 7.18 -4.16 -8.17
N LEU A 27 5.88 -4.02 -7.92
CA LEU A 27 4.82 -4.30 -8.88
C LEU A 27 3.97 -3.04 -9.09
N LEU A 28 3.75 -2.66 -10.36
CA LEU A 28 2.83 -1.59 -10.71
C LEU A 28 1.56 -2.17 -11.32
N LEU A 29 0.45 -2.01 -10.61
CA LEU A 29 -0.86 -2.50 -11.02
C LEU A 29 -1.50 -1.60 -12.07
N THR A 30 -2.13 -2.21 -13.06
CA THR A 30 -2.91 -1.49 -14.06
C THR A 30 -4.18 -0.93 -13.44
N ASN A 31 -4.50 0.33 -13.73
CA ASN A 31 -5.68 1.02 -13.20
C ASN A 31 -6.97 0.57 -13.92
N SER A 32 -7.29 -0.71 -13.82
CA SER A 32 -8.45 -1.36 -14.47
C SER A 32 -8.74 -2.69 -13.79
N CYS A 33 -9.99 -2.93 -13.36
CA CYS A 33 -10.37 -4.17 -12.67
C CYS A 33 -10.02 -5.43 -13.48
N LEU A 34 -10.24 -5.41 -14.80
CA LEU A 34 -9.98 -6.53 -15.71
C LEU A 34 -8.50 -6.95 -15.79
N ARG A 35 -7.59 -6.00 -15.62
CA ARG A 35 -6.14 -6.24 -15.72
C ARG A 35 -5.47 -6.37 -14.36
N LEU A 36 -6.03 -5.71 -13.36
CA LEU A 36 -5.58 -5.74 -11.97
C LEU A 36 -5.40 -7.17 -11.46
N GLU A 37 -6.42 -8.01 -11.61
CA GLU A 37 -6.37 -9.40 -11.14
C GLU A 37 -5.25 -10.19 -11.83
N LYS A 38 -5.08 -10.01 -13.14
CA LYS A 38 -3.99 -10.64 -13.90
C LYS A 38 -2.61 -10.18 -13.44
N ASP A 39 -2.46 -8.88 -13.15
CA ASP A 39 -1.21 -8.33 -12.62
C ASP A 39 -0.90 -8.95 -11.23
N ILE A 40 -1.91 -9.13 -10.37
CA ILE A 40 -1.75 -9.76 -9.04
C ILE A 40 -1.44 -11.26 -9.15
N LEU A 41 -2.15 -11.99 -10.00
CA LEU A 41 -1.92 -13.43 -10.23
C LEU A 41 -0.56 -13.72 -10.88
N SER A 42 0.10 -12.72 -11.46
CA SER A 42 1.47 -12.85 -11.97
C SER A 42 2.54 -12.88 -10.86
N VAL A 43 2.16 -12.57 -9.61
CA VAL A 43 3.05 -12.69 -8.44
C VAL A 43 3.23 -14.17 -8.10
N THR A 44 4.31 -14.76 -8.62
CA THR A 44 4.65 -16.18 -8.40
C THR A 44 5.68 -16.38 -7.29
N GLU A 45 6.44 -15.34 -6.96
CA GLU A 45 7.41 -15.37 -5.86
C GLU A 45 6.72 -15.23 -4.50
N SER A 46 7.21 -15.95 -3.50
CA SER A 46 6.82 -15.72 -2.11
C SER A 46 7.47 -14.44 -1.56
N TYR A 47 6.69 -13.71 -0.77
CA TYR A 47 7.10 -12.51 -0.05
C TYR A 47 6.69 -12.64 1.41
N ASP A 48 7.57 -12.23 2.32
CA ASP A 48 7.27 -12.22 3.75
C ASP A 48 6.20 -11.19 4.07
N SER A 49 6.20 -10.07 3.35
CA SER A 49 5.14 -9.06 3.43
C SER A 49 4.96 -8.34 2.10
N ILE A 50 3.75 -7.82 1.88
CA ILE A 50 3.44 -6.97 0.72
C ILE A 50 2.90 -5.63 1.22
N ILE A 51 3.49 -4.53 0.74
CA ILE A 51 3.06 -3.18 1.09
C ILE A 51 2.50 -2.52 -0.16
N MET A 52 1.19 -2.27 -0.14
CA MET A 52 0.47 -1.67 -1.26
C MET A 52 0.17 -0.21 -0.98
N PHE A 53 0.35 0.63 -1.99
CA PHE A 53 0.04 2.05 -1.95
C PHE A 53 -1.09 2.37 -2.92
N GLY A 54 -2.10 3.09 -2.44
CA GLY A 54 -3.18 3.66 -3.25
C GLY A 54 -3.28 5.16 -3.05
N VAL A 55 -3.83 5.88 -4.02
CA VAL A 55 -4.00 7.34 -3.88
C VAL A 55 -5.38 7.66 -3.35
N ASP A 56 -5.45 8.49 -2.33
CA ASP A 56 -6.67 9.15 -1.88
C ASP A 56 -6.48 10.67 -1.99
N ASN A 57 -7.34 11.30 -2.80
CA ASN A 57 -7.26 12.74 -3.08
C ASN A 57 -7.72 13.61 -1.91
N SER A 58 -8.40 13.04 -0.91
CA SER A 58 -8.82 13.75 0.30
C SER A 58 -7.71 13.88 1.35
N LEU A 59 -6.65 13.07 1.25
CA LEU A 59 -5.54 13.10 2.20
C LEU A 59 -4.57 14.24 1.88
N ASN A 60 -4.06 14.86 2.94
CA ASN A 60 -3.03 15.90 2.87
C ASN A 60 -2.01 15.70 3.99
N ALA A 61 -0.75 15.38 3.62
CA ALA A 61 0.34 15.08 4.57
C ALA A 61 -0.03 14.09 5.69
N THR A 62 -0.94 13.16 5.39
CA THR A 62 -1.38 12.09 6.29
C THR A 62 -1.65 10.82 5.50
N LEU A 63 -1.61 9.68 6.16
CA LEU A 63 -1.90 8.36 5.60
C LEU A 63 -3.18 7.75 6.17
N ARG A 64 -3.72 6.76 5.47
CA ARG A 64 -4.72 5.84 6.01
C ARG A 64 -4.30 4.40 5.73
N ILE A 65 -4.25 3.58 6.78
CA ILE A 65 -3.86 2.18 6.75
C ILE A 65 -5.16 1.35 6.75
N GLU A 66 -5.37 0.52 5.74
CA GLU A 66 -6.56 -0.32 5.62
C GLU A 66 -6.31 -1.70 6.24
N LYS A 67 -7.19 -2.11 7.16
CA LYS A 67 -7.07 -3.42 7.84
C LYS A 67 -7.73 -4.57 7.06
N CYS A 68 -8.73 -4.26 6.24
CA CYS A 68 -9.52 -5.25 5.53
C CYS A 68 -9.98 -4.75 4.16
N ALA A 69 -10.39 -5.71 3.33
CA ALA A 69 -11.03 -5.48 2.05
C ALA A 69 -12.28 -6.35 1.93
N GLU A 70 -13.22 -5.96 1.09
CA GLU A 70 -14.45 -6.73 0.85
C GLU A 70 -14.77 -6.81 -0.64
N LEU A 71 -15.08 -7.99 -1.15
CA LEU A 71 -15.55 -8.17 -2.52
C LEU A 71 -16.74 -9.14 -2.52
N TYR A 72 -17.81 -8.76 -3.21
CA TYR A 72 -19.05 -9.53 -3.29
C TYR A 72 -19.64 -9.92 -1.92
N GLY A 73 -19.53 -9.04 -0.92
CA GLY A 73 -20.02 -9.27 0.45
C GLY A 73 -19.13 -10.19 1.30
N ILE A 74 -17.97 -10.60 0.79
CA ILE A 74 -16.99 -11.41 1.52
C ILE A 74 -15.86 -10.48 1.97
N ALA A 75 -15.70 -10.33 3.28
CA ALA A 75 -14.62 -9.55 3.87
C ALA A 75 -13.40 -10.43 4.15
N VAL A 76 -12.21 -9.90 3.89
CA VAL A 76 -10.92 -10.51 4.22
C VAL A 76 -10.07 -9.49 5.00
N SER A 77 -9.40 -9.95 6.05
CA SER A 77 -8.49 -9.14 6.86
C SER A 77 -7.04 -9.54 6.64
N SER A 78 -6.15 -8.58 6.89
CA SER A 78 -4.71 -8.80 6.93
C SER A 78 -4.24 -9.35 8.27
N ASP A 79 -3.18 -10.17 8.21
CA ASP A 79 -2.39 -10.60 9.38
C ASP A 79 -1.25 -9.62 9.70
N TYR A 80 -1.02 -8.62 8.84
CA TYR A 80 0.00 -7.60 9.04
C TYR A 80 -0.31 -6.76 10.29
N ASP A 81 0.68 -6.53 11.15
CA ASP A 81 0.51 -5.73 12.37
C ASP A 81 0.40 -4.23 12.03
N VAL A 82 -0.79 -3.82 11.63
CA VAL A 82 -1.12 -2.42 11.29
C VAL A 82 -0.98 -1.48 12.48
N ALA A 83 -1.13 -1.98 13.71
CA ALA A 83 -0.99 -1.18 14.92
C ALA A 83 0.49 -0.88 15.20
N GLN A 84 1.37 -1.86 15.03
CA GLN A 84 2.81 -1.65 15.10
C GLN A 84 3.29 -0.72 13.99
N LEU A 85 2.82 -0.89 12.74
CA LEU A 85 3.17 0.00 11.64
C LEU A 85 2.76 1.45 11.92
N SER A 86 1.55 1.66 12.43
CA SER A 86 1.06 2.98 12.84
C SER A 86 1.98 3.63 13.88
N LYS A 87 2.38 2.89 14.93
CA LYS A 87 3.34 3.38 15.93
C LYS A 87 4.71 3.71 15.34
N ILE A 88 5.20 2.90 14.39
CA ILE A 88 6.47 3.18 13.70
C ILE A 88 6.34 4.47 12.88
N MET A 89 5.24 4.66 12.16
CA MET A 89 4.96 5.90 11.41
C MET A 89 4.95 7.12 12.33
N ASP A 90 4.35 7.02 13.51
CA ASP A 90 4.36 8.09 14.52
C ASP A 90 5.80 8.46 14.93
N GLY A 91 6.67 7.46 15.13
CA GLY A 91 8.08 7.65 15.44
C GLY A 91 8.88 8.36 14.33
N TYR A 92 8.39 8.32 13.09
CA TYR A 92 8.94 9.06 11.94
C TYR A 92 8.25 10.41 11.72
N GLY A 93 7.30 10.80 12.57
CA GLY A 93 6.51 12.02 12.44
C GLY A 93 5.58 11.98 11.21
N ILE A 94 5.01 10.81 10.90
CA ILE A 94 4.08 10.60 9.80
C ILE A 94 2.67 10.43 10.39
N ALA A 95 1.83 11.45 10.22
CA ALA A 95 0.42 11.37 10.61
C ALA A 95 -0.27 10.24 9.85
N ASN A 96 -1.01 9.39 10.57
CA ASN A 96 -1.68 8.23 10.00
C ASN A 96 -2.95 7.89 10.79
N SER A 97 -3.81 7.09 10.17
CA SER A 97 -5.03 6.56 10.78
C SER A 97 -5.23 5.12 10.33
N ILE A 98 -5.93 4.31 11.14
CA ILE A 98 -6.28 2.93 10.78
C ILE A 98 -7.78 2.90 10.43
N SER A 99 -8.09 2.30 9.29
CA SER A 99 -9.45 2.10 8.79
C SER A 99 -9.80 0.62 8.79
N ASN A 100 -10.97 0.31 9.34
CA ASN A 100 -11.59 -1.01 9.30
C ASN A 100 -12.80 -1.04 8.36
N VAL A 101 -12.96 -0.01 7.52
CA VAL A 101 -14.10 0.14 6.61
C VAL A 101 -13.59 -0.13 5.19
N PRO A 102 -13.96 -1.26 4.57
CA PRO A 102 -13.65 -1.52 3.18
C PRO A 102 -14.19 -0.39 2.29
N THR A 103 -13.37 0.06 1.33
CA THR A 103 -13.81 1.04 0.32
C THR A 103 -14.40 0.31 -0.90
N GLN A 104 -15.19 0.96 -1.74
CA GLN A 104 -15.84 0.30 -2.89
C GLN A 104 -15.12 0.53 -4.24
N TYR A 105 -13.82 0.83 -4.22
CA TYR A 105 -13.07 1.21 -5.41
C TYR A 105 -11.98 0.20 -5.79
N LEU A 106 -11.27 0.48 -6.90
CA LEU A 106 -10.20 -0.38 -7.42
C LEU A 106 -9.15 -0.75 -6.36
N CYS A 107 -8.82 0.18 -5.46
CA CYS A 107 -7.90 -0.04 -4.34
C CYS A 107 -8.35 -1.21 -3.45
N ASN A 108 -9.64 -1.27 -3.12
CA ASN A 108 -10.20 -2.36 -2.34
C ASN A 108 -10.20 -3.69 -3.10
N ALA A 109 -10.57 -3.69 -4.39
CA ALA A 109 -10.49 -4.90 -5.20
C ALA A 109 -9.03 -5.41 -5.27
N ALA A 110 -8.06 -4.50 -5.45
CA ALA A 110 -6.64 -4.84 -5.46
C ALA A 110 -6.19 -5.45 -4.14
N TYR A 111 -6.58 -4.82 -3.03
CA TYR A 111 -6.25 -5.30 -1.70
C TYR A 111 -6.87 -6.67 -1.42
N TYR A 112 -8.15 -6.85 -1.78
CA TYR A 112 -8.85 -8.13 -1.66
C TYR A 112 -8.13 -9.25 -2.40
N HIS A 113 -7.84 -9.07 -3.69
CA HIS A 113 -7.16 -10.08 -4.50
C HIS A 113 -5.75 -10.38 -3.96
N MET A 114 -5.02 -9.37 -3.49
CA MET A 114 -3.70 -9.58 -2.88
C MET A 114 -3.81 -10.36 -1.55
N LEU A 115 -4.81 -10.06 -0.72
CA LEU A 115 -5.11 -10.76 0.53
C LEU A 115 -5.54 -12.22 0.34
N CYS A 116 -6.00 -12.59 -0.85
CA CYS A 116 -6.30 -13.97 -1.21
C CYS A 116 -5.04 -14.79 -1.51
N ILE A 117 -3.95 -14.15 -1.95
CA ILE A 117 -2.69 -14.84 -2.27
C ILE A 117 -1.65 -14.75 -1.15
N ASN A 118 -1.73 -13.72 -0.29
CA ASN A 118 -0.85 -13.54 0.86
C ASN A 118 -1.64 -12.87 1.99
N LYS A 119 -1.59 -13.37 3.22
CA LYS A 119 -2.29 -12.75 4.35
C LYS A 119 -1.52 -11.61 5.00
N ASN A 120 -0.21 -11.55 4.83
CA ASN A 120 0.65 -10.52 5.41
C ASN A 120 0.80 -9.32 4.46
N VAL A 121 -0.32 -8.66 4.15
CA VAL A 121 -0.41 -7.56 3.18
C VAL A 121 -0.95 -6.32 3.87
N VAL A 122 -0.33 -5.16 3.72
CA VAL A 122 -0.92 -3.89 4.19
C VAL A 122 -1.21 -2.97 3.03
N PHE A 123 -2.39 -2.36 3.02
CA PHE A 123 -2.75 -1.34 2.04
C PHE A 123 -2.76 0.03 2.70
N ILE A 124 -2.08 0.99 2.09
CA ILE A 124 -1.86 2.32 2.62
C ILE A 124 -2.33 3.33 1.58
N HIS A 125 -3.41 4.03 1.88
CA HIS A 125 -3.78 5.21 1.12
C HIS A 125 -2.84 6.37 1.46
N ILE A 126 -2.25 6.94 0.42
CA ILE A 126 -1.35 8.08 0.47
C ILE A 126 -1.98 9.27 -0.27
N PRO A 127 -1.56 10.52 0.04
CA PRO A 127 -2.02 11.69 -0.68
C PRO A 127 -1.69 11.64 -2.18
N SER A 128 -2.52 12.33 -2.96
CA SER A 128 -2.17 12.72 -4.33
C SER A 128 -0.99 13.71 -4.34
N ILE A 129 -0.43 14.02 -5.51
CA ILE A 129 0.66 15.01 -5.66
C ILE A 129 0.36 16.31 -4.91
N LYS A 130 -0.89 16.78 -4.93
CA LYS A 130 -1.30 18.03 -4.28
C LYS A 130 -1.13 18.01 -2.76
N GLY A 131 -1.31 16.84 -2.14
CA GLY A 131 -1.18 16.64 -0.69
C GLY A 131 0.15 15.99 -0.28
N MET A 132 1.05 15.79 -1.24
CA MET A 132 2.34 15.09 -1.08
C MET A 132 3.49 16.09 -1.27
N ASN A 133 3.92 16.73 -0.19
CA ASN A 133 5.11 17.58 -0.23
C ASN A 133 6.40 16.76 -0.14
N ASP A 134 7.53 17.34 -0.56
CA ASP A 134 8.83 16.66 -0.61
C ASP A 134 9.31 16.16 0.75
N THR A 135 9.03 16.92 1.82
CA THR A 135 9.39 16.52 3.18
C THR A 135 8.63 15.26 3.60
N PHE A 136 7.33 15.19 3.30
CA PHE A 136 6.49 14.03 3.60
C PHE A 136 6.92 12.82 2.78
N MET A 137 7.12 12.99 1.47
CA MET A 137 7.65 11.94 0.59
C MET A 137 9.00 11.40 1.11
N GLY A 138 9.91 12.28 1.52
CA GLY A 138 11.20 11.90 2.08
C GLY A 138 11.08 11.07 3.37
N ARG A 139 10.12 11.39 4.25
CA ARG A 139 9.82 10.58 5.45
C ARG A 139 9.30 9.19 5.09
N LEU A 140 8.38 9.09 4.13
CA LEU A 140 7.85 7.81 3.65
C LEU A 140 8.98 6.94 3.07
N GLN A 141 9.81 7.51 2.19
CA GLN A 141 10.95 6.80 1.61
C GLN A 141 11.92 6.31 2.69
N LYS A 142 12.25 7.16 3.68
CA LYS A 142 13.14 6.78 4.78
C LYS A 142 12.56 5.62 5.60
N LEU A 143 11.27 5.67 5.94
CA LEU A 143 10.59 4.63 6.68
C LEU A 143 10.59 3.29 5.92
N PHE A 144 10.04 3.26 4.71
CA PHE A 144 9.84 2.00 4.00
C PHE A 144 11.14 1.37 3.50
N ARG A 145 12.17 2.17 3.18
CA ARG A 145 13.52 1.63 2.92
C ARG A 145 14.10 0.98 4.17
N LYS A 146 13.94 1.59 5.35
CA LYS A 146 14.41 1.01 6.61
C LYS A 146 13.72 -0.33 6.91
N LEU A 147 12.41 -0.41 6.70
CA LEU A 147 11.64 -1.67 6.86
C LEU A 147 12.15 -2.79 5.93
N SER A 148 12.60 -2.47 4.72
CA SER A 148 13.18 -3.46 3.81
C SER A 148 14.63 -3.87 4.13
N GLN A 149 15.32 -3.13 5.00
CA GLN A 149 16.72 -3.38 5.36
C GLN A 149 16.87 -4.09 6.72
N ASP A 150 15.96 -3.86 7.66
CA ASP A 150 15.97 -4.45 9.01
C ASP A 150 15.37 -5.87 9.05
N ALA A 151 15.56 -6.60 7.96
CA ALA A 151 14.68 -7.61 7.46
C ALA A 151 15.45 -8.89 7.15
#